data_AF-A0A2N2THG4-F1
#
_entry.id   AF-A0A2N2THG4-F1
#
_cell.length_a   1.000
_cell.length_b   1.000
_cell.length_c   1.000
_cell.angle_alpha   90.00
_cell.angle_beta   90.00
_cell.angle_gamma   90.00
#
_symmetry.space_group_name_H-M   'P 1'
#
loop_
_entity.id
_entity.type
_entity.pdbx_description
1 polymer ?
#
loop_
_entity_poly.entity_id
_entity_poly.type
_entity_poly.pdbx_seq_one_letter_code
_entity_poly.pdbx_strand_id
1 'polypeptide(L)' 'MSLTIDGKEVAIAYGSSISYSWNTRNVASGNHTVTVRAWDAAGNTASKSVTVNKGGSTDSSGGTNVKGNKK' A
#
# COMPACT_ATOMS: atom_id res chain seq x y z
N MET A 1 18.96 -4.54 -0.52
CA MET A 1 17.75 -3.79 -0.14
C MET A 1 16.58 -4.75 -0.03
N SER A 2 15.76 -4.60 0.99
CA SER A 2 14.49 -5.32 1.13
C SER A 2 13.33 -4.33 1.30
N LEU A 3 12.20 -4.68 0.71
CA LEU A 3 10.94 -3.96 0.84
C LEU A 3 9.95 -4.88 1.54
N THR A 4 9.40 -4.42 2.66
CA THR A 4 8.36 -5.11 3.40
C THR A 4 7.10 -4.26 3.44
N ILE A 5 5.93 -4.88 3.29
CA ILE A 5 4.61 -4.25 3.48
C ILE A 5 3.94 -4.99 4.64
N ASP A 6 3.53 -4.26 5.67
CA ASP A 6 2.94 -4.81 6.90
C ASP A 6 3.82 -5.89 7.56
N GLY A 7 5.14 -5.72 7.46
CA GLY A 7 6.13 -6.68 7.97
C GLY A 7 6.40 -7.89 7.06
N LYS A 8 5.68 -8.05 5.95
CA LYS A 8 5.91 -9.13 4.98
C LYS A 8 6.87 -8.66 3.88
N GLU A 9 7.97 -9.38 3.66
CA GLU A 9 8.86 -9.11 2.53
C GLU A 9 8.14 -9.35 1.20
N VAL A 10 8.14 -8.32 0.35
CA VAL A 10 7.49 -8.32 -0.97
C VAL A 10 8.48 -8.18 -2.12
N ALA A 11 9.66 -7.62 -1.86
CA ALA A 11 10.71 -7.49 -2.87
C ALA A 11 12.11 -7.41 -2.24
N ILE A 12 13.09 -7.90 -2.99
CA ILE A 12 14.51 -7.76 -2.70
C ILE A 12 15.18 -7.14 -3.92
N ALA A 13 16.08 -6.18 -3.71
CA ALA A 13 16.89 -5.57 -4.76
C ALA A 13 18.35 -5.46 -4.32
N TYR A 14 19.26 -5.59 -5.28
CA TYR A 14 20.71 -5.49 -5.07
C TYR A 14 21.21 -4.34 -5.96
N GLY A 15 21.23 -3.13 -5.41
CA GLY A 15 21.57 -1.92 -6.17
C GLY A 15 21.35 -0.66 -5.35
N SER A 16 21.34 0.49 -6.03
CA SER A 16 21.12 1.82 -5.43
C SER A 16 19.64 2.25 -5.41
N SER A 17 18.75 1.52 -6.08
CA SER A 17 17.33 1.82 -6.16
C SER A 17 16.48 0.54 -6.12
N ILE A 18 15.26 0.65 -5.58
CA ILE A 18 14.26 -0.41 -5.53
C ILE A 18 12.92 0.15 -5.99
N SER A 19 12.27 -0.57 -6.91
CA SER A 19 10.95 -0.22 -7.44
C SER A 19 10.02 -1.42 -7.27
N TYR A 20 8.80 -1.18 -6.80
CA TYR A 20 7.79 -2.22 -6.60
C TYR A 20 6.41 -1.71 -6.95
N SER A 21 5.68 -2.46 -7.78
CA SER A 21 4.28 -2.17 -8.11
C SER A 21 3.38 -2.95 -7.15
N TRP A 22 2.60 -2.22 -6.35
CA TRP A 22 1.74 -2.82 -5.33
C TRP A 22 0.27 -2.81 -5.77
N ASN A 23 -0.30 -3.99 -5.99
CA ASN A 23 -1.73 -4.13 -6.27
C ASN A 23 -2.54 -4.07 -4.95
N THR A 24 -3.21 -2.94 -4.71
CA THR A 24 -4.02 -2.72 -3.50
C THR A 24 -5.45 -3.21 -3.62
N ARG A 25 -5.88 -3.81 -4.74
CA ARG A 25 -7.30 -4.13 -5.01
C ARG A 25 -7.91 -5.08 -3.98
N ASN A 26 -7.19 -6.14 -3.61
CA ASN A 26 -7.60 -7.13 -2.60
C ASN A 26 -7.02 -6.90 -1.20
N VAL A 27 -6.30 -5.80 -1.01
CA VAL A 27 -5.78 -5.42 0.31
C VAL A 27 -6.92 -4.83 1.15
N ALA A 28 -6.98 -5.17 2.43
CA ALA A 28 -7.97 -4.59 3.35
C ALA A 28 -7.87 -3.06 3.36
N SER A 29 -8.97 -2.36 3.57
CA SER A 29 -8.93 -0.91 3.81
C SER A 29 -8.28 -0.64 5.17
N GLY A 30 -7.40 0.34 5.24
CA GLY A 30 -6.67 0.66 6.47
C GLY A 30 -5.29 1.27 6.21
N ASN A 31 -4.54 1.46 7.29
CA ASN A 31 -3.15 1.85 7.22
C ASN A 31 -2.27 0.63 6.96
N HIS A 32 -1.42 0.74 5.95
CA HIS A 32 -0.38 -0.21 5.62
C HIS A 32 0.98 0.44 5.83
N THR A 33 1.90 -0.29 6.45
CA THR A 33 3.25 0.22 6.68
C THR A 33 4.22 -0.40 5.69
N VAL A 34 4.75 0.44 4.82
CA VAL A 34 5.78 0.07 3.85
C VAL A 34 7.14 0.43 4.44
N THR A 35 7.96 -0.58 4.72
CA THR A 35 9.32 -0.39 5.25
C THR A 35 10.33 -0.82 4.21
N VAL A 36 11.28 0.06 3.92
CA VAL A 36 12.44 -0.21 3.08
C VAL A 36 13.66 -0.31 3.97
N ARG A 37 14.47 -1.36 3.78
CA ARG A 37 15.79 -1.49 4.39
C ARG A 37 16.85 -1.59 3.30
N ALA A 38 17.76 -0.63 3.28
CA ALA A 38 18.94 -0.65 2.42
C ALA A 38 20.17 -1.09 3.22
N TRP A 39 21.10 -1.75 2.53
CA TRP A 39 22.41 -2.09 3.05
C TRP A 39 23.44 -1.87 1.94
N ASP A 40 24.65 -1.46 2.32
CA ASP A 40 25.78 -1.33 1.41
C ASP A 40 26.82 -2.43 1.64
N ALA A 41 27.81 -2.50 0.74
CA ALA A 41 28.87 -3.50 0.79
C ALA A 41 29.84 -3.33 1.98
N ALA A 42 29.90 -2.12 2.56
CA ALA A 42 30.65 -1.85 3.79
C ALA A 42 29.86 -2.24 5.06
N GLY A 43 28.61 -2.69 4.92
CA GLY A 43 27.78 -3.19 6.01
C GLY A 43 26.93 -2.12 6.69
N ASN A 44 26.91 -0.86 6.21
CA ASN A 44 25.97 0.10 6.79
C ASN A 44 24.55 -0.25 6.35
N THR A 45 23.60 -0.04 7.25
CA THR A 45 22.19 -0.26 6.95
C THR A 45 21.36 0.98 7.28
N ALA A 46 20.37 1.26 6.44
CA ALA A 46 19.43 2.34 6.63
C ALA A 46 18.01 1.80 6.43
N SER A 47 17.07 2.24 7.27
CA SER A 47 15.66 1.86 7.16
C SER A 47 14.76 3.08 7.12
N LYS A 48 13.71 3.03 6.30
CA LYS A 48 12.69 4.08 6.23
C LYS A 48 11.31 3.44 6.14
N SER A 49 10.37 3.94 6.92
CA SER A 49 8.97 3.51 6.90
C SER A 49 8.08 4.61 6.34
N VAL A 50 7.13 4.21 5.49
CA VAL A 50 6.10 5.06 4.92
C VAL A 50 4.76 4.41 5.21
N THR A 51 3.81 5.21 5.70
CA THR A 51 2.46 4.73 5.98
C THR A 51 1.55 5.09 4.81
N VAL A 52 0.93 4.08 4.21
CA VAL A 52 -0.04 4.25 3.13
C VAL A 52 -1.43 3.95 3.67
N ASN A 53 -2.34 4.92 3.55
CA ASN A 53 -3.73 4.69 3.90
C ASN A 53 -4.52 4.29 2.65
N LYS A 54 -5.09 3.08 2.64
CA LYS A 54 -6.10 2.70 1.66
C LYS A 54 -7.46 3.15 2.20
N GLY A 55 -7.96 4.26 1.68
CA GLY A 55 -9.33 4.68 1.90
C GLY A 55 -10.26 3.55 1.49
N GLY A 56 -11.16 3.14 2.39
CA GLY A 56 -12.26 2.29 2.00
C GLY A 56 -13.01 3.02 0.90
N SER A 57 -13.18 2.38 -0.26
CA SER A 57 -14.28 2.76 -1.12
C SER A 57 -15.53 2.46 -0.30
N THR A 58 -16.01 3.42 0.50
CA THR A 58 -17.43 3.54 0.74
C THR A 58 -18.03 3.73 -0.64
N ASP A 59 -18.29 2.60 -1.28
CA ASP A 59 -19.33 2.51 -2.27
C ASP A 59 -20.61 2.92 -1.53
N SER A 60 -20.84 4.22 -1.45
CA SER A 60 -22.17 4.76 -1.29
C SER A 60 -22.87 4.62 -2.64
N SER A 61 -22.90 3.41 -3.23
CA SER A 61 -23.92 3.05 -4.21
C SER A 61 -25.20 2.70 -3.43
N GLY A 62 -25.68 3.68 -2.69
CA GLY A 62 -27.07 3.83 -2.29
C GLY A 62 -27.74 4.85 -3.20
N GLY A 63 -27.44 4.81 -4.51
CA GLY A 63 -28.14 5.62 -5.50
C GLY A 63 -29.53 5.07 -5.76
N THR A 64 -30.46 5.19 -4.81
CA THR A 64 -31.89 5.01 -5.12
C THR A 64 -32.39 6.27 -5.80
N ASN A 65 -32.27 6.32 -7.12
CA ASN A 65 -32.98 7.28 -7.95
C ASN A 65 -34.49 6.90 -7.96
N VAL A 66 -35.25 7.35 -6.97
CA VAL A 66 -36.72 7.21 -6.99
C VAL A 66 -37.32 8.46 -7.65
N LYS A 67 -37.29 8.50 -8.99
CA LYS A 67 -38.24 9.31 -9.77
C LYS A 67 -39.51 8.47 -10.00
N GLY A 68 -40.64 8.91 -9.47
CA GLY A 68 -41.97 8.34 -9.76
C GLY A 68 -42.93 8.55 -8.59
N ASN A 69 -43.75 9.60 -8.57
CA ASN A 69 -45.10 9.68 -9.17
C ASN A 69 -46.22 9.47 -8.13
N LYS A 70 -46.83 10.60 -7.72
CA LYS A 70 -48.27 10.88 -7.75
C LYS A 70 -49.23 9.84 -7.12
N LYS A 71 -49.83 10.19 -5.98
CA LYS A 71 -51.30 10.25 -5.76
C LYS A 71 -51.63 11.31 -4.72
#